data_AF-A0A8T2VMY3-F1
#
_entry.id   AF-A0A8T2VMY3-F1
#
_cell.length_a   1.000
_cell.length_b   1.000
_cell.length_c   1.000
_cell.angle_alpha   90.00
_cell.angle_beta   90.00
_cell.angle_gamma   90.00
#
_symmetry.space_group_name_H-M   'P 1'
#
loop_
_entity.id
_entity.type
_entity.pdbx_description
1 polymer ?
#
loop_
_entity_poly.entity_id
_entity_poly.type
_entity_poly.pdbx_seq_one_letter_code
_entity_poly.pdbx_strand_id
1 'polypeptide(L)'
;MQAENVNISKTGMYNLYFIFCDPQLKGLLVDGTTRWKNPSGYLPGRMAPLMTFYGLMSLAYLVLVAAWMSQYMRFWKDILALQNYLTVIIALGMFEVTLWYFEYANFNVTGRRPIGITFWAVTFGSVRKTLSRLLILVFSMGYGVVKPTLGGLTSKVVVLGVTYFIASELLDVFEHVGTINDLSGKARLVLVLPVAVLDAFFIVWIFTSLSKTLEKLQARRMIAKLELYRKFTNALAVSVVISAAWIGYELYFKATDPFSERWQSAWIISSFWNILTFVLLCIICFLWAPSQNSTRYAYSDEGSENFDDEEGLPLKSGMNIELEKVNAMKPEKKEKKISNTDVFSLNEETEEDKRE
;
A
#
# COMPACT_ATOMS: atom_id res chain seq x y z
N MET A 1 -50.84 -15.79 1.20
CA MET A 1 -51.01 -14.47 0.58
C MET A 1 -50.61 -14.56 -0.89
N GLN A 2 -51.38 -13.94 -1.79
CA GLN A 2 -50.94 -13.74 -3.17
C GLN A 2 -49.97 -12.54 -3.21
N ALA A 3 -48.97 -12.57 -4.09
CA ALA A 3 -48.06 -11.44 -4.27
C ALA A 3 -48.75 -10.37 -5.13
N GLU A 4 -48.95 -9.18 -4.57
CA GLU A 4 -49.46 -8.03 -5.32
C GLU A 4 -48.33 -7.43 -6.17
N ASN A 5 -48.54 -7.36 -7.49
CA ASN A 5 -47.54 -6.86 -8.42
C ASN A 5 -47.85 -5.41 -8.80
N VAL A 6 -47.04 -4.47 -8.29
CA VAL A 6 -47.15 -3.04 -8.64
C VAL A 6 -46.17 -2.71 -9.76
N ASN A 7 -46.70 -2.43 -10.96
CA ASN A 7 -45.90 -2.06 -12.12
C ASN A 7 -45.55 -0.56 -12.09
N ILE A 8 -44.25 -0.25 -12.09
CA ILE A 8 -43.72 1.12 -12.07
C ILE A 8 -43.27 1.51 -13.48
N SER A 9 -43.89 2.55 -14.06
CA SER A 9 -43.63 3.00 -15.44
C SER A 9 -42.65 4.17 -15.56
N LYS A 10 -42.37 4.88 -14.46
CA LYS A 10 -41.44 6.03 -14.43
C LYS A 10 -40.12 5.63 -13.75
N THR A 11 -39.01 6.13 -14.26
CA THR A 11 -37.70 5.96 -13.62
C THR A 11 -37.56 6.92 -12.44
N GLY A 12 -37.15 6.42 -11.28
CA GLY A 12 -36.99 7.22 -10.07
C GLY A 12 -36.51 6.38 -8.88
N MET A 13 -36.26 7.04 -7.75
CA MET A 13 -36.06 6.38 -6.46
C MET A 13 -37.41 6.15 -5.81
N TYR A 14 -37.67 4.91 -5.38
CA TYR A 14 -38.93 4.51 -4.73
C TYR A 14 -38.62 3.97 -3.35
N ASN A 15 -39.26 4.55 -2.33
CA ASN A 15 -39.15 4.14 -0.94
C ASN A 15 -40.45 3.47 -0.50
N LEU A 16 -40.36 2.33 0.18
CA LEU A 16 -41.50 1.68 0.83
C LEU A 16 -41.44 1.97 2.33
N TYR A 17 -42.52 2.55 2.86
CA TYR A 17 -42.66 2.84 4.28
C TYR A 17 -43.70 1.90 4.89
N PHE A 18 -43.32 1.21 5.96
CA PHE A 18 -44.27 0.51 6.83
C PHE A 18 -44.66 1.46 7.96
N ILE A 19 -45.90 1.96 7.90
CA ILE A 19 -46.45 2.90 8.88
C ILE A 19 -47.65 2.23 9.55
N PHE A 20 -47.65 2.19 10.88
CA PHE A 20 -48.80 1.81 11.68
C PHE A 20 -49.19 3.00 12.56
N CYS A 21 -50.50 3.29 12.64
CA CYS A 21 -51.02 4.44 13.37
C CYS A 21 -51.76 4.07 14.67
N ASP A 22 -51.97 2.78 14.92
CA ASP A 22 -52.72 2.29 16.09
C ASP A 22 -51.77 1.99 17.27
N PRO A 23 -51.92 2.68 18.43
CA PRO A 23 -51.15 2.40 19.64
C PRO A 23 -51.30 0.96 20.17
N GLN A 24 -52.40 0.27 19.87
CA GLN A 24 -52.64 -1.11 20.32
C GLN A 24 -51.74 -2.12 19.61
N LEU A 25 -51.19 -1.79 18.43
CA LEU A 25 -50.27 -2.63 17.67
C LEU A 25 -48.80 -2.49 18.11
N LYS A 26 -48.53 -1.77 19.21
CA LYS A 26 -47.19 -1.58 19.75
C LYS A 26 -46.57 -2.91 20.21
N GLY A 27 -45.65 -3.44 19.41
CA GLY A 27 -45.01 -4.75 19.63
C GLY A 27 -45.46 -5.84 18.65
N LEU A 28 -46.32 -5.53 17.67
CA LEU A 28 -46.65 -6.43 16.57
C LEU A 28 -45.39 -6.74 15.75
N LEU A 29 -45.05 -8.03 15.63
CA LEU A 29 -44.03 -8.51 14.71
C LEU A 29 -44.67 -8.79 13.35
N VAL A 30 -44.21 -8.08 12.31
CA VAL A 30 -44.62 -8.28 10.92
C VAL A 30 -43.42 -8.85 10.15
N ASP A 31 -43.55 -10.07 9.67
CA ASP A 31 -42.61 -10.67 8.72
C ASP A 31 -43.20 -10.65 7.30
N GLY A 32 -42.36 -10.37 6.32
CA GLY A 32 -42.75 -10.18 4.93
C GLY A 32 -41.54 -9.90 4.04
N THR A 33 -41.65 -10.27 2.77
CA THR A 33 -40.57 -10.04 1.80
C THR A 33 -41.06 -9.20 0.64
N THR A 34 -40.31 -8.14 0.31
CA THR A 34 -40.53 -7.36 -0.91
C THR A 34 -39.46 -7.68 -1.94
N ARG A 35 -39.84 -7.67 -3.22
CA ARG A 35 -38.92 -7.98 -4.34
C ARG A 35 -38.95 -6.84 -5.34
N TRP A 36 -37.80 -6.22 -5.55
CA TRP A 36 -37.62 -5.07 -6.43
C TRP A 36 -36.88 -5.54 -7.68
N LYS A 37 -37.45 -5.32 -8.86
CA LYS A 37 -36.86 -5.78 -10.12
C LYS A 37 -36.91 -4.66 -11.15
N ASN A 38 -35.74 -4.26 -11.63
CA ASN A 38 -35.58 -3.36 -12.76
C ASN A 38 -35.63 -4.15 -14.09
N PRO A 39 -35.84 -3.49 -15.24
CA PRO A 39 -35.78 -4.14 -16.55
C PRO A 39 -34.45 -4.89 -16.80
N SER A 40 -33.35 -4.40 -16.23
CA SER A 40 -32.01 -4.99 -16.33
C SER A 40 -31.72 -6.13 -15.33
N GLY A 41 -32.65 -6.45 -14.42
CA GLY A 41 -32.48 -7.45 -13.36
C GLY A 41 -32.77 -6.89 -11.96
N TYR A 42 -32.35 -7.59 -10.92
CA TYR A 42 -32.64 -7.24 -9.52
C TYR A 42 -31.69 -6.19 -8.92
N LEU A 43 -30.65 -5.76 -9.64
CA LEU A 43 -29.67 -4.83 -9.10
C LEU A 43 -30.27 -3.41 -8.95
N PRO A 44 -30.12 -2.74 -7.79
CA PRO A 44 -30.66 -1.39 -7.58
C PRO A 44 -30.12 -0.38 -8.59
N GLY A 45 -30.95 0.57 -9.03
CA GLY A 45 -30.56 1.54 -10.08
C GLY A 45 -29.30 2.34 -9.76
N ARG A 46 -29.10 2.72 -8.49
CA ARG A 46 -27.88 3.37 -7.98
C ARG A 46 -26.61 2.51 -8.13
N MET A 47 -26.76 1.18 -8.13
CA MET A 47 -25.66 0.22 -8.20
C MET A 47 -25.44 -0.36 -9.61
N ALA A 48 -26.42 -0.26 -10.51
CA ALA A 48 -26.35 -0.83 -11.85
C ALA A 48 -25.08 -0.43 -12.65
N PRO A 49 -24.59 0.83 -12.62
CA PRO A 49 -23.35 1.21 -13.31
C PRO A 49 -22.07 0.57 -12.72
N LEU A 50 -22.07 0.19 -11.44
CA LEU A 50 -20.88 -0.42 -10.82
C LEU A 50 -20.58 -1.78 -11.44
N MET A 51 -21.60 -2.56 -11.82
CA MET A 51 -21.40 -3.86 -12.48
C MET A 51 -20.59 -3.70 -13.78
N THR A 52 -20.93 -2.72 -14.61
CA THR A 52 -20.18 -2.41 -15.83
C THR A 52 -18.82 -1.80 -15.55
N PHE A 53 -18.69 -0.97 -14.52
CA PHE A 53 -17.42 -0.38 -14.10
C PHE A 53 -16.41 -1.45 -13.65
N TYR A 54 -16.78 -2.37 -12.75
CA TYR A 54 -15.90 -3.45 -12.30
C TYR A 54 -15.53 -4.41 -13.44
N GLY A 55 -16.42 -4.64 -14.41
CA GLY A 55 -16.09 -5.37 -15.64
C GLY A 55 -14.99 -4.70 -16.47
N LEU A 56 -15.13 -3.40 -16.75
CA LEU A 56 -14.11 -2.62 -17.47
C LEU A 56 -12.79 -2.51 -16.70
N MET A 57 -12.86 -2.33 -15.37
CA MET A 57 -11.68 -2.32 -14.51
C MET A 57 -10.98 -3.68 -14.51
N SER A 58 -11.71 -4.81 -14.52
CA SER A 58 -11.10 -6.15 -14.59
C SER A 58 -10.29 -6.32 -15.89
N LEU A 59 -10.83 -5.85 -17.02
CA LEU A 59 -10.09 -5.80 -18.30
C LEU A 59 -8.85 -4.90 -18.23
N ALA A 60 -8.95 -3.73 -17.60
CA ALA A 60 -7.81 -2.82 -17.42
C ALA A 60 -6.71 -3.44 -16.53
N TYR A 61 -7.08 -4.14 -15.45
CA TYR A 61 -6.16 -4.92 -14.62
C TYR A 61 -5.55 -6.09 -15.39
N LEU A 62 -6.31 -6.78 -16.25
CA LEU A 62 -5.79 -7.87 -17.10
C LEU A 62 -4.73 -7.36 -18.08
N VAL A 63 -4.95 -6.19 -18.71
CA VAL A 63 -3.94 -5.54 -19.56
C VAL A 63 -2.70 -5.14 -18.75
N LEU A 64 -2.87 -4.59 -17.54
CA LEU A 64 -1.75 -4.26 -16.65
C LEU A 64 -0.95 -5.51 -16.24
N VAL A 65 -1.62 -6.60 -15.87
CA VAL A 65 -1.00 -7.90 -15.56
C VAL A 65 -0.22 -8.42 -16.76
N ALA A 66 -0.80 -8.40 -17.96
CA ALA A 66 -0.13 -8.89 -19.17
C ALA A 66 1.13 -8.06 -19.50
N ALA A 67 1.03 -6.72 -19.45
CA ALA A 67 2.16 -5.82 -19.67
C ALA A 67 3.27 -6.01 -18.61
N TRP A 68 2.88 -6.10 -17.33
CA TRP A 68 3.81 -6.35 -16.23
C TRP A 68 4.49 -7.71 -16.35
N MET A 69 3.74 -8.79 -16.58
CA MET A 69 4.28 -10.14 -16.73
C MET A 69 5.20 -10.26 -17.96
N SER A 70 4.92 -9.55 -19.05
CA SER A 70 5.83 -9.50 -20.21
C SER A 70 7.17 -8.86 -19.87
N GLN A 71 7.17 -7.77 -19.10
CA GLN A 71 8.40 -7.09 -18.66
C GLN A 71 9.12 -7.88 -17.57
N TYR A 72 8.38 -8.49 -16.66
CA TYR A 72 8.89 -9.43 -15.67
C TYR A 72 9.64 -10.55 -16.40
N MET A 73 8.98 -11.35 -17.25
CA MET A 73 9.57 -12.45 -18.05
C MET A 73 10.83 -12.06 -18.82
N ARG A 74 10.88 -10.86 -19.40
CA ARG A 74 12.05 -10.36 -20.14
C ARG A 74 13.31 -10.23 -19.28
N PHE A 75 13.17 -10.06 -17.97
CA PHE A 75 14.25 -9.78 -17.02
C PHE A 75 14.30 -10.77 -15.83
N TRP A 76 13.83 -12.02 -16.00
CA TRP A 76 13.74 -13.03 -14.90
C TRP A 76 15.02 -13.31 -14.12
N LYS A 77 16.20 -13.09 -14.70
CA LYS A 77 17.48 -13.35 -14.03
C LYS A 77 17.85 -12.29 -12.98
N ASP A 78 17.19 -11.13 -13.03
CA ASP A 78 17.64 -9.88 -12.43
C ASP A 78 16.55 -9.24 -11.53
N ILE A 79 15.64 -10.07 -11.00
CA ILE A 79 14.45 -9.60 -10.27
C ILE A 79 14.80 -9.17 -8.83
N LEU A 80 14.43 -7.93 -8.49
CA LEU A 80 14.50 -7.40 -7.13
C LEU A 80 13.30 -7.87 -6.30
N ALA A 81 13.50 -8.15 -5.01
CA ALA A 81 12.42 -8.59 -4.11
C ALA A 81 11.19 -7.64 -4.09
N LEU A 82 11.42 -6.33 -4.28
CA LEU A 82 10.36 -5.32 -4.41
C LEU A 82 9.41 -5.59 -5.60
N GLN A 83 9.93 -6.08 -6.73
CA GLN A 83 9.12 -6.43 -7.90
C GLN A 83 8.24 -7.65 -7.65
N ASN A 84 8.66 -8.58 -6.79
CA ASN A 84 7.83 -9.72 -6.36
C ASN A 84 6.62 -9.23 -5.55
N TYR A 85 6.83 -8.36 -4.55
CA TYR A 85 5.73 -7.77 -3.78
C TYR A 85 4.78 -6.96 -4.66
N LEU A 86 5.30 -6.19 -5.62
CA LEU A 86 4.48 -5.45 -6.58
C LEU A 86 3.65 -6.38 -7.47
N THR A 87 4.23 -7.49 -7.94
CA THR A 87 3.52 -8.52 -8.72
C THR A 87 2.35 -9.12 -7.93
N VAL A 88 2.54 -9.40 -6.64
CA VAL A 88 1.48 -9.88 -5.73
C VAL A 88 0.36 -8.84 -5.59
N ILE A 89 0.68 -7.55 -5.44
CA ILE A 89 -0.31 -6.47 -5.33
C ILE A 89 -1.14 -6.32 -6.61
N ILE A 90 -0.51 -6.42 -7.79
CA ILE A 90 -1.22 -6.35 -9.08
C ILE A 90 -2.19 -7.55 -9.21
N ALA A 91 -1.73 -8.76 -8.87
CA ALA A 91 -2.57 -9.96 -8.90
C ALA A 91 -3.77 -9.87 -7.94
N LEU A 92 -3.54 -9.41 -6.70
CA LEU A 92 -4.62 -9.18 -5.72
C LEU A 92 -5.64 -8.15 -6.23
N GLY A 93 -5.20 -7.09 -6.92
CA GLY A 93 -6.09 -6.10 -7.53
C GLY A 93 -6.96 -6.68 -8.64
N MET A 94 -6.40 -7.55 -9.49
CA MET A 94 -7.17 -8.29 -10.48
C MET A 94 -8.22 -9.21 -9.83
N PHE A 95 -7.85 -9.93 -8.76
CA PHE A 95 -8.78 -10.81 -8.04
C PHE A 95 -9.92 -10.03 -7.38
N GLU A 96 -9.63 -8.97 -6.62
CA GLU A 96 -10.65 -8.13 -5.96
C GLU A 96 -11.66 -7.55 -6.96
N VAL A 97 -11.17 -6.90 -8.03
CA VAL A 97 -12.04 -6.26 -9.05
C VAL A 97 -12.92 -7.29 -9.77
N THR A 98 -12.39 -8.50 -9.98
CA THR A 98 -13.13 -9.63 -10.58
C THR A 98 -14.15 -10.22 -9.62
N LEU A 99 -13.84 -10.34 -8.32
CA LEU A 99 -14.79 -10.78 -7.30
C LEU A 99 -15.93 -9.77 -7.10
N TRP A 100 -15.65 -8.46 -7.16
CA TRP A 100 -16.69 -7.43 -7.19
C TRP A 100 -17.60 -7.56 -8.41
N TYR A 101 -17.04 -7.76 -9.61
CA TYR A 101 -17.86 -8.02 -10.80
C TYR A 101 -18.79 -9.24 -10.60
N PHE A 102 -18.28 -10.33 -10.02
CA PHE A 102 -19.11 -11.51 -9.71
C PHE A 102 -20.14 -11.25 -8.61
N GLU A 103 -19.86 -10.42 -7.60
CA GLU A 103 -20.85 -9.99 -6.59
C GLU A 103 -22.02 -9.26 -7.25
N TYR A 104 -21.75 -8.23 -8.04
CA TYR A 104 -22.78 -7.47 -8.75
C TYR A 104 -23.55 -8.32 -9.77
N ALA A 105 -22.87 -9.20 -10.51
CA ALA A 105 -23.52 -10.09 -11.48
C ALA A 105 -24.47 -11.10 -10.82
N ASN A 106 -24.02 -11.77 -9.75
CA ASN A 106 -24.86 -12.71 -8.99
C ASN A 106 -26.02 -11.99 -8.29
N PHE A 107 -25.79 -10.80 -7.74
CA PHE A 107 -26.82 -9.99 -7.12
C PHE A 107 -27.87 -9.54 -8.16
N ASN A 108 -27.46 -9.18 -9.38
CA ASN A 108 -28.41 -8.82 -10.45
C ASN A 108 -29.32 -9.99 -10.89
N VAL A 109 -28.84 -11.23 -10.84
CA VAL A 109 -29.63 -12.43 -11.21
C VAL A 109 -30.51 -12.91 -10.06
N THR A 110 -29.98 -12.96 -8.83
CA THR A 110 -30.66 -13.60 -7.68
C THR A 110 -31.47 -12.64 -6.82
N GLY A 111 -31.20 -11.33 -6.90
CA GLY A 111 -31.79 -10.31 -6.02
C GLY A 111 -31.37 -10.41 -4.56
N ARG A 112 -30.31 -11.17 -4.25
CA ARG A 112 -29.71 -11.26 -2.91
C ARG A 112 -28.19 -11.12 -3.03
N ARG A 113 -27.55 -10.50 -2.03
CA ARG A 113 -26.08 -10.42 -2.00
C ARG A 113 -25.47 -11.80 -1.66
N PRO A 114 -24.54 -12.31 -2.47
CA PRO A 114 -23.89 -13.60 -2.20
C PRO A 114 -22.82 -13.45 -1.11
N ILE A 115 -23.23 -13.64 0.15
CA ILE A 115 -22.41 -13.45 1.37
C ILE A 115 -20.96 -13.96 1.21
N GLY A 116 -20.77 -15.18 0.70
CA GLY A 116 -19.45 -15.76 0.52
C GLY A 116 -18.57 -15.03 -0.51
N ILE A 117 -19.12 -14.60 -1.65
CA ILE A 117 -18.37 -13.85 -2.67
C ILE A 117 -18.05 -12.44 -2.13
N THR A 118 -19.01 -11.79 -1.47
CA THR A 118 -18.82 -10.47 -0.85
C THR A 118 -17.74 -10.50 0.23
N PHE A 119 -17.72 -11.54 1.07
CA PHE A 119 -16.68 -11.73 2.09
C PHE A 119 -15.29 -11.84 1.45
N TRP A 120 -15.11 -12.74 0.47
CA TRP A 120 -13.81 -12.85 -0.22
C TRP A 120 -13.41 -11.58 -0.96
N ALA A 121 -14.35 -10.89 -1.64
CA ALA A 121 -14.07 -9.63 -2.32
C ALA A 121 -13.53 -8.56 -1.35
N VAL A 122 -14.13 -8.47 -0.17
CA VAL A 122 -13.68 -7.62 0.93
C VAL A 122 -12.30 -8.04 1.42
N THR A 123 -12.09 -9.31 1.78
CA THR A 123 -10.81 -9.79 2.32
C THR A 123 -9.64 -9.55 1.37
N PHE A 124 -9.79 -9.86 0.08
CA PHE A 124 -8.76 -9.59 -0.91
C PHE A 124 -8.48 -8.08 -1.05
N GLY A 125 -9.51 -7.24 -0.95
CA GLY A 125 -9.38 -5.78 -0.89
C GLY A 125 -8.59 -5.30 0.32
N SER A 126 -8.92 -5.74 1.53
CA SER A 126 -8.20 -5.40 2.76
C SER A 126 -6.74 -5.83 2.73
N VAL A 127 -6.46 -7.04 2.22
CA VAL A 127 -5.08 -7.52 2.03
C VAL A 127 -4.33 -6.62 1.04
N ARG A 128 -4.90 -6.29 -0.13
CA ARG A 128 -4.27 -5.38 -1.09
C ARG A 128 -4.05 -3.98 -0.51
N LYS A 129 -5.06 -3.40 0.15
CA LYS A 129 -4.99 -2.07 0.81
C LYS A 129 -3.82 -2.01 1.80
N THR A 130 -3.64 -3.09 2.59
CA THR A 130 -2.55 -3.23 3.57
C THR A 130 -1.20 -3.37 2.88
N LEU A 131 -1.04 -4.35 1.98
CA LEU A 131 0.24 -4.61 1.30
C LEU A 131 0.72 -3.41 0.47
N SER A 132 -0.20 -2.67 -0.15
CA SER A 132 0.13 -1.45 -0.90
C SER A 132 0.71 -0.35 0.01
N ARG A 133 0.11 -0.11 1.18
CA ARG A 133 0.60 0.86 2.17
C ARG A 133 1.95 0.45 2.75
N LEU A 134 2.09 -0.82 3.11
CA LEU A 134 3.36 -1.37 3.60
C LEU A 134 4.46 -1.26 2.55
N LEU A 135 4.19 -1.61 1.29
CA LEU A 135 5.17 -1.48 0.22
C LEU A 135 5.60 -0.02 0.02
N ILE A 136 4.66 0.92 -0.03
CA ILE A 136 4.96 2.35 -0.16
C ILE A 136 5.77 2.87 1.03
N LEU A 137 5.47 2.45 2.27
CA LEU A 137 6.20 2.83 3.48
C LEU A 137 7.62 2.26 3.50
N VAL A 138 7.76 0.95 3.31
CA VAL A 138 9.05 0.24 3.25
C VAL A 138 9.94 0.80 2.12
N PHE A 139 9.33 1.15 0.99
CA PHE A 139 10.02 1.79 -0.11
C PHE A 139 10.48 3.22 0.23
N SER A 140 9.63 4.01 0.90
CA SER A 140 9.96 5.37 1.36
C SER A 140 11.07 5.39 2.43
N MET A 141 11.22 4.30 3.17
CA MET A 141 12.34 4.05 4.10
C MET A 141 13.66 3.64 3.41
N GLY A 142 13.65 3.40 2.08
CA GLY A 142 14.86 3.06 1.33
C GLY A 142 15.20 1.57 1.25
N TYR A 143 14.28 0.67 1.61
CA TYR A 143 14.55 -0.77 1.58
C TYR A 143 14.89 -1.29 0.17
N GLY A 144 15.93 -2.11 0.07
CA GLY A 144 16.35 -2.73 -1.20
C GLY A 144 17.05 -1.80 -2.20
N VAL A 145 17.18 -0.50 -1.89
CA VAL A 145 17.88 0.50 -2.73
C VAL A 145 18.93 1.30 -1.94
N VAL A 146 18.73 1.43 -0.62
CA VAL A 146 19.54 2.25 0.29
C VAL A 146 19.91 1.49 1.58
N LYS A 147 19.07 0.55 2.05
CA LYS A 147 19.40 -0.35 3.17
C LYS A 147 19.09 -1.82 2.84
N PRO A 148 20.00 -2.77 3.13
CA PRO A 148 19.78 -4.20 2.88
C PRO A 148 18.83 -4.85 3.89
N THR A 149 18.74 -4.33 5.13
CA THR A 149 17.74 -4.76 6.12
C THR A 149 17.14 -3.56 6.86
N LEU A 150 15.91 -3.72 7.39
CA LEU A 150 15.24 -2.68 8.19
C LEU A 150 15.46 -2.83 9.72
N GLY A 151 16.31 -3.77 10.15
CA GLY A 151 16.58 -4.04 11.56
C GLY A 151 15.31 -4.16 12.42
N GLY A 152 15.33 -3.56 13.62
CA GLY A 152 14.18 -3.51 14.54
C GLY A 152 12.99 -2.68 14.04
N LEU A 153 13.13 -1.90 12.96
CA LEU A 153 12.04 -1.13 12.35
C LEU A 153 11.03 -2.05 11.63
N THR A 154 11.48 -3.23 11.16
CA THR A 154 10.62 -4.26 10.54
C THR A 154 9.43 -4.62 11.43
N SER A 155 9.69 -4.92 12.71
CA SER A 155 8.65 -5.30 13.69
C SER A 155 7.58 -4.21 13.84
N LYS A 156 7.98 -2.93 13.94
CA LYS A 156 7.05 -1.80 14.03
C LYS A 156 6.17 -1.67 12.78
N VAL A 157 6.75 -1.87 11.60
CA VAL A 157 6.03 -1.84 10.31
C VAL A 157 5.06 -3.02 10.18
N VAL A 158 5.45 -4.23 10.60
CA VAL A 158 4.56 -5.41 10.60
C VAL A 158 3.40 -5.24 11.57
N VAL A 159 3.65 -4.78 12.80
CA VAL A 159 2.58 -4.51 13.79
C VAL A 159 1.59 -3.49 13.24
N LEU A 160 2.06 -2.37 12.67
CA LEU A 160 1.21 -1.38 12.02
C LEU A 160 0.37 -1.99 10.89
N GLY A 161 0.98 -2.83 10.05
CA GLY A 161 0.30 -3.54 8.96
C GLY A 161 -0.81 -4.47 9.45
N VAL A 162 -0.55 -5.27 10.48
CA VAL A 162 -1.54 -6.18 11.08
C VAL A 162 -2.69 -5.38 11.71
N THR A 163 -2.39 -4.31 12.46
CA THR A 163 -3.42 -3.44 13.06
C THR A 163 -4.29 -2.79 11.97
N TYR A 164 -3.69 -2.30 10.89
CA TYR A 164 -4.43 -1.73 9.76
C TYR A 164 -5.28 -2.77 9.03
N PHE A 165 -4.76 -3.97 8.78
CA PHE A 165 -5.51 -5.04 8.14
C PHE A 165 -6.76 -5.41 8.94
N ILE A 166 -6.61 -5.63 10.25
CA ILE A 166 -7.74 -5.97 11.13
C ILE A 166 -8.78 -4.84 11.14
N ALA A 167 -8.35 -3.57 11.23
CA ALA A 167 -9.27 -2.43 11.24
C ALA A 167 -10.01 -2.24 9.89
N SER A 168 -9.30 -2.37 8.76
CA SER A 168 -9.91 -2.29 7.42
C SER A 168 -10.88 -3.44 7.18
N GLU A 169 -10.48 -4.67 7.49
CA GLU A 169 -11.30 -5.86 7.27
C GLU A 169 -12.59 -5.79 8.11
N LEU A 170 -12.48 -5.40 9.37
CA LEU A 170 -13.66 -5.23 10.23
C LEU A 170 -14.63 -4.19 9.65
N LEU A 171 -14.12 -3.03 9.22
CA LEU A 171 -14.93 -1.97 8.60
C LEU A 171 -15.58 -2.44 7.29
N ASP A 172 -14.80 -3.00 6.36
CA ASP A 172 -15.27 -3.42 5.04
C ASP A 172 -16.29 -4.57 5.14
N VAL A 173 -16.08 -5.54 6.05
CA VAL A 173 -17.05 -6.63 6.31
C VAL A 173 -18.34 -6.09 6.90
N PHE A 174 -18.28 -5.18 7.89
CA PHE A 174 -19.47 -4.54 8.45
C PHE A 174 -20.25 -3.72 7.42
N GLU A 175 -19.58 -3.04 6.48
CA GLU A 175 -20.23 -2.21 5.46
C GLU A 175 -20.87 -3.01 4.32
N HIS A 176 -20.31 -4.17 3.95
CA HIS A 176 -20.74 -4.92 2.77
C HIS A 176 -21.48 -6.24 3.06
N VAL A 177 -21.13 -6.93 4.15
CA VAL A 177 -21.73 -8.20 4.58
C VAL A 177 -22.73 -8.00 5.73
N GLY A 178 -22.55 -6.96 6.56
CA GLY A 178 -23.43 -6.62 7.67
C GLY A 178 -24.88 -6.37 7.22
N THR A 179 -25.75 -7.36 7.44
CA THR A 179 -27.17 -7.26 7.09
C THR A 179 -27.87 -6.21 7.94
N ILE A 180 -28.54 -5.29 7.25
CA ILE A 180 -29.52 -4.30 7.72
C ILE A 180 -30.27 -4.79 8.97
N ASN A 181 -29.95 -4.19 10.12
CA ASN A 181 -30.75 -4.17 11.35
C ASN A 181 -30.25 -3.00 12.21
N ASP A 182 -30.92 -1.83 12.11
CA ASP A 182 -30.82 -0.64 12.98
C ASP A 182 -29.47 -0.29 13.61
N LEU A 183 -28.40 -0.37 12.81
CA LEU A 183 -27.06 0.06 13.22
C LEU A 183 -26.99 1.60 13.29
N SER A 184 -27.14 2.11 14.52
CA SER A 184 -26.92 3.51 14.88
C SER A 184 -25.67 4.07 14.21
N GLY A 185 -25.75 5.27 13.62
CA GLY A 185 -24.61 5.92 12.95
C GLY A 185 -23.36 6.07 13.84
N LYS A 186 -23.53 6.02 15.17
CA LYS A 186 -22.44 5.92 16.16
C LYS A 186 -21.55 4.68 15.94
N ALA A 187 -22.13 3.51 15.66
CA ALA A 187 -21.38 2.28 15.43
C ALA A 187 -20.49 2.36 14.17
N ARG A 188 -21.04 2.91 13.07
CA ARG A 188 -20.26 3.17 11.85
C ARG A 188 -19.12 4.16 12.11
N LEU A 189 -19.36 5.23 12.87
CA LEU A 189 -18.33 6.21 13.21
C LEU A 189 -17.17 5.59 14.02
N VAL A 190 -17.49 4.69 14.96
CA VAL A 190 -16.49 3.95 15.77
C VAL A 190 -15.61 3.02 14.92
N LEU A 191 -16.13 2.47 13.81
CA LEU A 191 -15.35 1.64 12.88
C LEU A 191 -14.51 2.47 11.88
N VAL A 192 -15.05 3.59 11.39
CA VAL A 192 -14.38 4.45 10.40
C VAL A 192 -13.21 5.23 11.02
N LEU A 193 -13.36 5.73 12.25
CA LEU A 193 -12.39 6.63 12.87
C LEU A 193 -11.00 5.99 13.06
N PRO A 194 -10.84 4.75 13.58
CA PRO A 194 -9.53 4.10 13.70
C PRO A 194 -8.82 3.92 12.34
N VAL A 195 -9.55 3.54 11.29
CA VAL A 195 -8.98 3.38 9.94
C VAL A 195 -8.48 4.72 9.40
N ALA A 196 -9.26 5.78 9.55
CA ALA A 196 -8.86 7.13 9.13
C ALA A 196 -7.63 7.67 9.87
N VAL A 197 -7.52 7.40 11.19
CA VAL A 197 -6.33 7.76 11.99
C VAL A 197 -5.09 7.00 11.52
N LEU A 198 -5.22 5.70 11.24
CA LEU A 198 -4.12 4.89 10.70
C LEU A 198 -3.71 5.34 9.30
N ASP A 199 -4.65 5.70 8.43
CA ASP A 199 -4.37 6.24 7.10
C ASP A 199 -3.60 7.58 7.18
N ALA A 200 -4.02 8.49 8.05
CA ALA A 200 -3.29 9.74 8.29
C ALA A 200 -1.86 9.48 8.83
N PHE A 201 -1.71 8.53 9.74
CA PHE A 201 -0.42 8.14 10.28
C PHE A 201 0.51 7.52 9.21
N PHE A 202 -0.02 6.64 8.35
CA PHE A 202 0.71 6.13 7.19
C PHE A 202 1.21 7.25 6.29
N ILE A 203 0.34 8.20 5.92
CA ILE A 203 0.71 9.33 5.04
C ILE A 203 1.85 10.15 5.66
N VAL A 204 1.72 10.55 6.94
CA VAL A 204 2.76 11.32 7.64
C VAL A 204 4.08 10.56 7.72
N TRP A 205 4.05 9.26 8.02
CA TRP A 205 5.27 8.44 8.09
C TRP A 205 5.92 8.26 6.70
N ILE A 206 5.12 7.97 5.66
CA ILE A 206 5.56 7.87 4.27
C ILE A 206 6.33 9.13 3.86
N PHE A 207 5.73 10.32 3.98
CA PHE A 207 6.39 11.57 3.58
C PHE A 207 7.61 11.89 4.48
N THR A 208 7.55 11.63 5.78
CA THR A 208 8.69 11.86 6.69
C THR A 208 9.88 10.98 6.36
N SER A 209 9.67 9.69 6.10
CA SER A 209 10.71 8.77 5.66
C SER A 209 11.23 9.14 4.27
N LEU A 210 10.35 9.52 3.35
CA LEU A 210 10.69 9.88 1.98
C LEU A 210 11.58 11.13 1.91
N SER A 211 11.28 12.16 2.71
CA SER A 211 12.13 13.36 2.83
C SER A 211 13.53 13.01 3.37
N LYS A 212 13.62 12.23 4.46
CA LYS A 212 14.91 11.78 5.02
C LYS A 212 15.72 10.97 4.00
N THR A 213 15.09 10.09 3.24
CA THR A 213 15.73 9.31 2.19
C THR A 213 16.24 10.23 1.06
N LEU A 214 15.44 11.20 0.63
CA LEU A 214 15.81 12.15 -0.43
C LEU A 214 16.99 13.06 0.00
N GLU A 215 17.00 13.55 1.23
CA GLU A 215 18.13 14.31 1.81
C GLU A 215 19.42 13.49 1.81
N LYS A 216 19.37 12.22 2.26
CA LYS A 216 20.53 11.30 2.25
C LYS A 216 21.01 11.00 0.82
N LEU A 217 20.10 10.81 -0.14
CA LEU A 217 20.45 10.63 -1.56
C LEU A 217 21.08 11.89 -2.18
N GLN A 218 20.60 13.07 -1.82
CA GLN A 218 21.11 14.36 -2.29
C GLN A 218 22.52 14.64 -1.74
N ALA A 219 22.74 14.39 -0.44
CA ALA A 219 24.06 14.52 0.18
C ALA A 219 25.11 13.59 -0.48
N ARG A 220 24.73 12.35 -0.80
CA ARG A 220 25.61 11.36 -1.48
C ARG A 220 25.66 11.49 -3.01
N ARG A 221 25.04 12.51 -3.61
CA ARG A 221 25.04 12.80 -5.06
C ARG A 221 24.60 11.62 -5.95
N MET A 222 23.73 10.73 -5.48
CA MET A 222 23.22 9.59 -6.26
C MET A 222 22.11 10.02 -7.23
N ILE A 223 22.47 10.75 -8.28
CA ILE A 223 21.56 11.46 -9.19
C ILE A 223 20.42 10.57 -9.74
N ALA A 224 20.73 9.36 -10.23
CA ALA A 224 19.73 8.48 -10.82
C ALA A 224 18.70 7.95 -9.81
N LYS A 225 19.14 7.55 -8.61
CA LYS A 225 18.25 7.16 -7.51
C LYS A 225 17.40 8.37 -7.05
N LEU A 226 18.01 9.55 -6.95
CA LEU A 226 17.32 10.80 -6.57
C LEU A 226 16.22 11.18 -7.55
N GLU A 227 16.44 11.08 -8.86
CA GLU A 227 15.41 11.42 -9.86
C GLU A 227 14.18 10.50 -9.76
N LEU A 228 14.41 9.19 -9.57
CA LEU A 228 13.35 8.20 -9.39
C LEU A 228 12.53 8.48 -8.12
N TYR A 229 13.20 8.71 -6.99
CA TYR A 229 12.55 9.09 -5.73
C TYR A 229 11.79 10.43 -5.85
N ARG A 230 12.33 11.42 -6.56
CA ARG A 230 11.64 12.71 -6.79
C ARG A 230 10.37 12.56 -7.63
N LYS A 231 10.42 11.76 -8.70
CA LYS A 231 9.23 11.42 -9.51
C LYS A 231 8.16 10.70 -8.66
N PHE A 232 8.59 9.79 -7.79
CA PHE A 232 7.72 9.09 -6.84
C PHE A 232 7.07 10.03 -5.82
N THR A 233 7.84 10.90 -5.16
CA THR A 233 7.33 11.92 -4.23
C THR A 233 6.30 12.83 -4.89
N ASN A 234 6.59 13.30 -6.10
CA ASN A 234 5.67 14.17 -6.85
C ASN A 234 4.36 13.44 -7.17
N ALA A 235 4.42 12.18 -7.62
CA ALA A 235 3.22 11.38 -7.90
C ALA A 235 2.36 11.15 -6.64
N LEU A 236 2.98 10.80 -5.52
CA LEU A 236 2.28 10.64 -4.24
C LEU A 236 1.64 11.97 -3.79
N ALA A 237 2.40 13.07 -3.80
CA ALA A 237 1.90 14.40 -3.40
C ALA A 237 0.69 14.84 -4.24
N VAL A 238 0.75 14.67 -5.56
CA VAL A 238 -0.38 14.95 -6.47
C VAL A 238 -1.59 14.08 -6.10
N SER A 239 -1.40 12.79 -5.82
CA SER A 239 -2.52 11.92 -5.45
C SER A 239 -3.17 12.30 -4.11
N VAL A 240 -2.41 12.79 -3.13
CA VAL A 240 -2.94 13.27 -1.85
C VAL A 240 -3.74 14.56 -2.03
N VAL A 241 -3.26 15.50 -2.84
CA VAL A 241 -3.99 16.73 -3.19
C VAL A 241 -5.31 16.40 -3.91
N ILE A 242 -5.27 15.48 -4.88
CA ILE A 242 -6.47 15.01 -5.60
C ILE A 242 -7.44 14.29 -4.63
N SER A 243 -6.94 13.47 -3.71
CA SER A 243 -7.75 12.81 -2.68
C SER A 243 -8.45 13.80 -1.75
N ALA A 244 -7.74 14.83 -1.30
CA ALA A 244 -8.30 15.88 -0.44
C ALA A 244 -9.38 16.69 -1.16
N ALA A 245 -9.15 17.05 -2.44
CA ALA A 245 -10.16 17.71 -3.28
C ALA A 245 -11.39 16.82 -3.49
N TRP A 246 -11.21 15.51 -3.68
CA TRP A 246 -12.32 14.56 -3.83
C TRP A 246 -13.13 14.39 -2.54
N ILE A 247 -12.51 14.34 -1.37
CA ILE A 247 -13.20 14.32 -0.07
C ILE A 247 -14.04 15.59 0.10
N GLY A 248 -13.50 16.75 -0.27
CA GLY A 248 -14.26 18.01 -0.28
C GLY A 248 -15.48 17.95 -1.21
N TYR A 249 -15.33 17.39 -2.41
CA TYR A 249 -16.43 17.17 -3.35
C TYR A 249 -17.48 16.17 -2.82
N GLU A 250 -17.06 15.08 -2.19
CA GLU A 250 -17.96 14.08 -1.59
C GLU A 250 -18.80 14.69 -0.45
N LEU A 251 -18.18 15.52 0.40
CA LEU A 251 -18.87 16.26 1.45
C LEU A 251 -19.87 17.27 0.86
N TYR A 252 -19.48 18.02 -0.16
CA TYR A 252 -20.36 18.96 -0.86
C TYR A 252 -21.56 18.25 -1.51
N PHE A 253 -21.33 17.11 -2.18
CA PHE A 253 -22.39 16.32 -2.80
C PHE A 253 -23.40 15.83 -1.76
N LYS A 254 -22.91 15.25 -0.64
CA LYS A 254 -23.77 14.76 0.46
C LYS A 254 -24.55 15.88 1.15
N ALA A 255 -23.99 17.09 1.25
CA ALA A 255 -24.69 18.23 1.83
C ALA A 255 -25.74 18.83 0.88
N THR A 256 -25.50 18.78 -0.43
CA THR A 256 -26.38 19.40 -1.45
C THR A 256 -27.54 18.50 -1.86
N ASP A 257 -27.42 17.18 -1.73
CA ASP A 257 -28.46 16.21 -2.11
C ASP A 257 -28.85 15.25 -0.96
N PRO A 258 -29.57 15.72 0.08
CA PRO A 258 -30.03 14.86 1.19
C PRO A 258 -31.05 13.80 0.75
N PHE A 259 -31.82 14.07 -0.31
CA PHE A 259 -32.91 13.21 -0.78
C PHE A 259 -32.49 12.22 -1.88
N SER A 260 -31.21 12.23 -2.28
CA SER A 260 -30.65 11.37 -3.34
C SER A 260 -31.32 11.55 -4.71
N GLU A 261 -31.71 12.78 -5.06
CA GLU A 261 -32.26 13.12 -6.38
C GLU A 261 -31.24 12.80 -7.50
N ARG A 262 -29.95 12.95 -7.23
CA ARG A 262 -28.82 12.65 -8.14
C ARG A 262 -28.30 11.22 -8.00
N TRP A 263 -29.14 10.27 -7.60
CA TRP A 263 -28.79 8.85 -7.43
C TRP A 263 -28.05 8.24 -8.63
N GLN A 264 -28.32 8.71 -9.86
CA GLN A 264 -27.67 8.26 -11.09
C GLN A 264 -26.15 8.54 -11.13
N SER A 265 -25.66 9.56 -10.42
CA SER A 265 -24.22 9.89 -10.34
C SER A 265 -23.54 9.34 -9.09
N ALA A 266 -24.29 8.80 -8.12
CA ALA A 266 -23.73 8.41 -6.81
C ALA A 266 -22.68 7.28 -6.89
N TRP A 267 -22.71 6.44 -7.94
CA TRP A 267 -21.70 5.40 -8.18
C TRP A 267 -20.30 5.97 -8.46
N ILE A 268 -20.21 7.20 -8.98
CA ILE A 268 -18.95 7.88 -9.32
C ILE A 268 -18.12 8.12 -8.05
N ILE A 269 -18.77 8.44 -6.93
CA ILE A 269 -18.12 8.69 -5.62
C ILE A 269 -17.27 7.48 -5.19
N SER A 270 -17.83 6.26 -5.29
CA SER A 270 -17.13 5.02 -4.95
C SER A 270 -16.12 4.60 -6.04
N SER A 271 -16.46 4.82 -7.32
CA SER A 271 -15.64 4.38 -8.46
C SER A 271 -14.34 5.19 -8.60
N PHE A 272 -14.37 6.48 -8.22
CA PHE A 272 -13.20 7.35 -8.25
C PHE A 272 -12.02 6.79 -7.44
N TRP A 273 -12.27 6.31 -6.22
CA TRP A 273 -11.22 5.75 -5.35
C TRP A 273 -10.53 4.52 -5.98
N ASN A 274 -11.29 3.70 -6.70
CA ASN A 274 -10.75 2.57 -7.47
C ASN A 274 -9.90 3.04 -8.66
N ILE A 275 -10.36 4.05 -9.41
CA ILE A 275 -9.60 4.64 -10.53
C ILE A 275 -8.30 5.27 -10.04
N LEU A 276 -8.34 6.08 -8.98
CA LEU A 276 -7.17 6.74 -8.41
C LEU A 276 -6.11 5.72 -7.96
N THR A 277 -6.56 4.64 -7.30
CA THR A 277 -5.67 3.56 -6.85
C THR A 277 -5.06 2.79 -8.02
N PHE A 278 -5.83 2.53 -9.08
CA PHE A 278 -5.32 1.90 -10.31
C PHE A 278 -4.30 2.79 -11.04
N VAL A 279 -4.58 4.09 -11.19
CA VAL A 279 -3.65 5.05 -11.80
C VAL A 279 -2.36 5.14 -11.00
N LEU A 280 -2.44 5.22 -9.66
CA LEU A 280 -1.27 5.15 -8.78
C LEU A 280 -0.47 3.85 -8.97
N LEU A 281 -1.16 2.71 -9.03
CA LEU A 281 -0.50 1.42 -9.27
C LEU A 281 0.21 1.39 -10.63
N CYS A 282 -0.42 1.89 -11.70
CA CYS A 282 0.20 2.03 -13.01
C CYS A 282 1.44 2.94 -13.00
N ILE A 283 1.39 4.08 -12.29
CA ILE A 283 2.54 4.97 -12.13
C ILE A 283 3.67 4.25 -11.38
N ILE A 284 3.36 3.53 -10.29
CA ILE A 284 4.35 2.72 -9.55
C ILE A 284 4.94 1.63 -10.45
N CYS A 285 4.12 0.90 -11.21
CA CYS A 285 4.58 -0.11 -12.16
C CYS A 285 5.50 0.49 -13.25
N PHE A 286 5.22 1.70 -13.72
CA PHE A 286 6.07 2.39 -14.70
C PHE A 286 7.41 2.83 -14.09
N LEU A 287 7.40 3.40 -12.87
CA LEU A 287 8.62 3.81 -12.16
C LEU A 287 9.51 2.62 -11.78
N TRP A 288 8.91 1.47 -11.43
CA TRP A 288 9.59 0.26 -10.94
C TRP A 288 9.70 -0.85 -11.98
N ALA A 289 9.42 -0.54 -13.24
CA ALA A 289 9.50 -1.46 -14.36
C ALA A 289 10.91 -2.09 -14.44
N PRO A 290 11.01 -3.42 -14.57
CA PRO A 290 12.29 -4.09 -14.83
C PRO A 290 12.95 -3.49 -16.08
N SER A 291 14.18 -3.01 -15.94
CA SER A 291 14.93 -2.38 -17.03
C SER A 291 16.43 -2.68 -16.90
N GLN A 292 17.17 -2.66 -18.00
CA GLN A 292 18.62 -2.99 -17.97
C GLN A 292 19.45 -2.06 -17.08
N ASN A 293 18.92 -0.88 -16.71
CA ASN A 293 19.60 0.02 -15.78
C ASN A 293 19.29 -0.28 -14.30
N SER A 294 18.19 -0.99 -13.96
CA SER A 294 17.81 -1.21 -12.55
C SER A 294 18.80 -2.10 -11.79
N THR A 295 19.39 -3.09 -12.44
CA THR A 295 20.51 -3.86 -11.87
C THR A 295 21.76 -3.02 -11.70
N ARG A 296 22.12 -2.21 -12.70
CA ARG A 296 23.28 -1.32 -12.62
C ARG A 296 23.18 -0.31 -11.47
N TYR A 297 21.97 0.10 -11.08
CA TYR A 297 21.74 0.95 -9.89
C TYR A 297 21.70 0.19 -8.56
N ALA A 298 21.46 -1.13 -8.58
CA ALA A 298 21.55 -1.98 -7.39
C ALA A 298 22.99 -2.44 -7.10
N TYR A 299 23.79 -2.68 -8.15
CA TYR A 299 25.17 -3.14 -8.06
C TYR A 299 26.23 -2.03 -8.08
N SER A 300 25.87 -0.76 -8.31
CA SER A 300 26.79 0.39 -8.14
C SER A 300 26.97 0.75 -6.65
N ASP A 301 27.20 -0.26 -5.81
CA ASP A 301 27.03 -0.20 -4.35
C ASP A 301 28.33 0.05 -3.58
N GLU A 302 29.38 0.55 -4.25
CA GLU A 302 30.68 0.97 -3.67
C GLU A 302 30.59 2.18 -2.70
N GLY A 303 29.43 2.39 -2.06
CA GLY A 303 29.18 3.42 -1.05
C GLY A 303 28.15 3.01 0.01
N SER A 304 27.83 1.72 0.14
CA SER A 304 26.81 1.22 1.08
C SER A 304 27.31 0.85 2.48
N GLU A 305 28.62 0.67 2.67
CA GLU A 305 29.19 0.21 3.96
C GLU A 305 28.90 1.15 5.15
N ASN A 306 28.54 2.41 4.92
CA ASN A 306 28.32 3.44 5.96
C ASN A 306 26.84 3.88 6.08
N PHE A 307 25.86 2.96 6.10
CA PHE A 307 24.43 3.32 6.25
C PHE A 307 23.85 3.14 7.67
N ASP A 308 24.58 2.52 8.60
CA ASP A 308 24.02 2.08 9.90
C ASP A 308 24.52 2.85 11.14
N ASP A 309 25.48 3.78 11.01
CA ASP A 309 26.14 4.44 12.15
C ASP A 309 25.31 5.51 12.90
N GLU A 310 24.07 5.80 12.50
CA GLU A 310 23.27 6.92 13.03
C GLU A 310 22.10 6.55 13.96
N GLU A 311 21.91 5.27 14.32
CA GLU A 311 20.90 4.85 15.32
C GLU A 311 21.51 4.15 16.56
N GLY A 312 22.83 4.29 16.77
CA GLY A 312 23.51 3.93 18.00
C GLY A 312 23.43 5.02 19.07
N LEU A 313 22.75 4.75 20.18
CA LEU A 313 22.74 5.62 21.37
C LEU A 313 24.19 5.84 21.87
N PRO A 314 24.67 7.09 22.07
CA PRO A 314 25.98 7.33 22.63
C PRO A 314 25.99 6.97 24.12
N LEU A 315 26.51 5.78 24.43
CA LEU A 315 26.84 5.36 25.78
C LEU A 315 27.82 6.37 26.40
N LYS A 316 27.35 7.13 27.39
CA LYS A 316 28.21 7.98 28.22
C LYS A 316 29.15 7.09 29.03
N SER A 317 30.41 7.01 28.61
CA SER A 317 31.54 6.56 29.43
C SER A 317 32.62 7.63 29.42
N GLY A 318 33.19 7.93 30.58
CA GLY A 318 34.16 9.03 30.76
C GLY A 318 33.75 10.03 31.84
N MET A 319 33.58 9.57 33.08
CA MET A 319 33.52 10.47 34.24
C MET A 319 34.96 10.80 34.65
N ASN A 320 35.40 12.05 34.40
CA ASN A 320 36.70 12.54 34.84
C ASN A 320 36.69 12.76 36.36
N ILE A 321 37.55 12.07 37.12
CA ILE A 321 38.00 12.55 38.44
C ILE A 321 39.52 12.32 38.59
N GLU A 322 40.14 13.39 39.07
CA GLU A 322 41.48 13.54 39.65
C GLU A 322 42.77 13.52 38.81
N LEU A 323 43.64 14.42 39.27
CA LEU A 323 44.83 14.97 38.65
C LEU A 323 45.82 15.15 39.80
N GLU A 324 46.91 14.39 39.84
CA GLU A 324 48.12 14.83 40.53
C GLU A 324 49.38 14.03 40.15
N LYS A 325 50.50 14.77 40.06
CA LYS A 325 51.91 14.29 40.22
C LYS A 325 52.49 13.39 39.10
N VAL A 326 53.77 13.50 38.71
CA VAL A 326 54.80 14.57 38.82
C VAL A 326 55.99 14.23 37.88
N ASN A 327 56.82 15.22 37.50
CA ASN A 327 58.17 15.12 36.89
C ASN A 327 58.39 14.65 35.42
N ALA A 328 58.79 15.64 34.59
CA ALA A 328 60.06 15.74 33.84
C ALA A 328 60.68 14.52 33.11
N MET A 329 60.92 14.66 31.79
CA MET A 329 62.24 15.04 31.20
C MET A 329 62.20 15.11 29.66
N LYS A 330 62.84 16.12 29.05
CA LYS A 330 63.19 16.24 27.60
C LYS A 330 64.60 15.61 27.36
N PRO A 331 65.13 15.36 26.12
CA PRO A 331 64.82 16.02 24.84
C PRO A 331 64.87 15.19 23.52
N GLU A 332 64.46 15.86 22.42
CA GLU A 332 64.99 15.89 21.04
C GLU A 332 65.13 14.67 20.07
N LYS A 333 64.39 14.81 18.94
CA LYS A 333 64.84 14.83 17.52
C LYS A 333 66.04 13.96 17.05
N LYS A 334 65.82 13.17 15.98
CA LYS A 334 66.19 13.51 14.57
C LYS A 334 65.82 12.42 13.55
N GLU A 335 65.56 12.84 12.31
CA GLU A 335 65.49 11.98 11.11
C GLU A 335 66.89 11.76 10.49
N LYS A 336 67.14 10.60 9.82
CA LYS A 336 67.45 10.49 8.36
C LYS A 336 68.10 9.15 7.91
N LYS A 337 67.44 8.54 6.92
CA LYS A 337 67.91 7.93 5.64
C LYS A 337 69.30 7.24 5.47
N ILE A 338 69.21 5.98 4.97
CA ILE A 338 69.80 5.37 3.73
C ILE A 338 71.33 5.22 3.57
N SER A 339 71.75 4.00 3.14
CA SER A 339 72.99 3.58 2.39
C SER A 339 73.41 2.16 2.90
N ASN A 340 73.77 1.10 2.16
CA ASN A 340 74.05 0.81 0.72
C ASN A 340 74.05 -0.76 0.52
N THR A 341 73.72 -1.36 -0.66
CA THR A 341 74.63 -1.87 -1.75
C THR A 341 75.54 -3.07 -1.34
N ASP A 342 75.60 -4.27 -1.99
CA ASP A 342 74.82 -4.89 -3.10
C ASP A 342 75.23 -6.38 -3.42
N VAL A 343 74.50 -7.05 -4.37
CA VAL A 343 74.99 -7.95 -5.47
C VAL A 343 75.23 -9.50 -5.31
N PHE A 344 74.50 -10.30 -6.14
CA PHE A 344 74.79 -11.61 -6.83
C PHE A 344 75.25 -12.86 -6.02
N SER A 345 75.06 -14.14 -6.43
CA SER A 345 74.25 -14.80 -7.49
C SER A 345 74.12 -16.32 -7.28
N LEU A 346 73.11 -16.93 -7.93
CA LEU A 346 72.99 -18.32 -8.45
C LEU A 346 74.05 -19.38 -8.08
N ASN A 347 73.57 -20.57 -7.70
CA ASN A 347 73.95 -21.83 -8.36
C ASN A 347 72.87 -22.92 -8.15
N GLU A 348 72.74 -23.81 -9.14
CA GLU A 348 71.92 -25.04 -9.11
C GLU A 348 72.74 -26.26 -8.65
N GLU A 349 72.05 -27.40 -8.57
CA GLU A 349 72.54 -28.78 -8.38
C GLU A 349 73.04 -29.19 -6.97
N THR A 350 72.91 -30.44 -6.47
CA THR A 350 71.99 -31.60 -6.60
C THR A 350 72.66 -32.75 -5.83
N GLU A 351 71.88 -33.55 -5.09
CA GLU A 351 72.19 -34.90 -4.54
C GLU A 351 73.11 -35.11 -3.30
N GLU A 352 72.95 -36.33 -2.74
CA GLU A 352 73.57 -36.99 -1.57
C GLU A 352 73.11 -36.55 -0.14
N ASP A 353 72.85 -37.44 0.83
CA ASP A 353 72.62 -38.91 0.84
C ASP A 353 72.02 -39.38 2.21
N LYS A 354 71.38 -40.57 2.26
CA LYS A 354 71.11 -41.51 3.41
C LYS A 354 70.99 -40.98 4.87
N ARG A 355 70.04 -41.40 5.72
CA ARG A 355 69.56 -42.74 6.16
C ARG A 355 68.46 -42.46 7.24
N GLU A 356 67.47 -43.29 7.61
CA GLU A 356 67.12 -44.72 7.42
C GLU A 356 65.64 -44.86 7.01
#